data_AF-A0AAD4TIM6-F1
#
_entry.id   AF-A0AAD4TIM6-F1
#
_cell.length_a   1.000
_cell.length_b   1.000
_cell.length_c   1.000
_cell.angle_alpha   90.00
_cell.angle_beta   90.00
_cell.angle_gamma   90.00
#
_symmetry.space_group_name_H-M   'P 1'
#
loop_
_entity.id
_entity.type
_entity.pdbx_description
1 polymer ?
#
loop_
_entity_poly.entity_id
_entity_poly.type
_entity_poly.pdbx_seq_one_letter_code
_entity_poly.pdbx_strand_id
1 'polypeptide(L)'
;MRGDDDWIACPFPNTNVKKLMPLHGTAPILYKNGFYCVDCDGTLGAYDIMKDDGWSVLEKPKKIFKNDMHPNLLVECGGDLLLVKIGHIGTSVRIFRLDFSEMEWVEVESLGKHMLFISETSCLSAIAPNSRTENKIFFPRLYLNGGGILSYYTLPNQGRF
;
A
#
# COMPACT_ATOMS: atom_id res chain seq x y z
N MET A 1 17.01 11.82 -14.34
CA MET A 1 17.69 11.96 -13.04
C MET A 1 18.66 10.78 -12.93
N ARG A 2 19.97 11.03 -12.87
CA ARG A 2 20.95 10.01 -12.50
C ARG A 2 21.18 10.17 -10.99
N GLY A 3 21.05 9.09 -10.24
CA GLY A 3 21.55 9.04 -8.86
C GLY A 3 23.08 9.03 -8.87
N ASP A 4 23.68 9.20 -7.70
CA ASP A 4 25.14 9.07 -7.53
C ASP A 4 25.62 7.67 -7.95
N ASP A 5 26.86 7.61 -8.45
CA ASP A 5 27.50 6.37 -8.86
C ASP A 5 27.79 5.44 -7.65
N ASP A 6 27.83 6.03 -6.44
CA ASP A 6 28.08 5.34 -5.17
C ASP A 6 26.87 5.46 -4.23
N TRP A 7 26.44 4.32 -3.67
CA TRP A 7 25.36 4.26 -2.68
C TRP A 7 25.94 4.02 -1.29
N ILE A 8 25.66 4.93 -0.35
CA ILE A 8 26.00 4.75 1.06
C ILE A 8 24.82 4.08 1.77
N ALA A 9 25.03 2.87 2.29
CA ALA A 9 24.03 2.21 3.12
C ALA A 9 24.12 2.73 4.56
N CYS A 10 23.05 3.37 5.04
CA CYS A 10 22.88 3.79 6.43
C CYS A 10 21.99 2.77 7.17
N PRO A 11 22.56 1.85 7.98
CA PRO A 11 21.75 0.89 8.70
C PRO A 11 21.07 1.54 9.91
N PHE A 12 19.74 1.40 9.99
CA PHE A 12 18.96 1.78 11.17
C PHE A 12 18.63 0.50 11.96
N PRO A 13 19.31 0.24 13.09
CA PRO A 13 19.10 -0.99 13.84
C PRO A 13 17.73 -0.96 14.51
N ASN A 14 16.93 -2.01 14.29
CA ASN A 14 15.66 -2.19 14.98
C ASN A 14 15.95 -2.68 16.41
N THR A 15 16.38 -1.76 17.29
CA THR A 15 16.94 -2.09 18.62
C THR A 15 15.87 -2.45 19.64
N ASN A 16 14.61 -2.13 19.40
CA ASN A 16 13.50 -2.50 20.27
C ASN A 16 12.22 -2.70 19.44
N VAL A 17 11.43 -3.70 19.83
CA VAL A 17 10.04 -3.95 19.41
C VAL A 17 9.88 -4.67 18.05
N LYS A 18 9.16 -5.82 18.09
CA LYS A 18 8.63 -6.65 16.98
C LYS A 18 9.28 -6.46 15.59
N LYS A 19 9.99 -7.49 15.13
CA LYS A 19 10.62 -7.55 13.80
C LYS A 19 9.63 -7.19 12.69
N LEU A 20 9.78 -6.01 12.10
CA LEU A 20 9.12 -5.64 10.84
C LEU A 20 9.59 -6.61 9.75
N MET A 21 8.66 -7.24 9.06
CA MET A 21 8.94 -8.24 8.03
C MET A 21 8.22 -7.88 6.72
N PRO A 22 8.66 -6.84 5.99
CA PRO A 22 8.11 -6.56 4.67
C PRO A 22 8.34 -7.78 3.76
N LEU A 23 7.30 -8.19 3.04
CA LEU A 23 7.41 -9.27 2.09
C LEU A 23 8.25 -8.80 0.89
N HIS A 24 9.00 -9.71 0.27
CA HIS A 24 9.71 -9.39 -0.96
C HIS A 24 8.76 -8.79 -2.00
N GLY A 25 9.16 -7.64 -2.55
CA GLY A 25 8.42 -6.95 -3.60
C GLY A 25 7.61 -5.75 -3.14
N THR A 26 7.27 -5.56 -1.85
CA THR A 26 6.49 -4.38 -1.44
C THR A 26 7.36 -3.11 -1.46
N ALA A 27 7.05 -2.20 -2.37
CA ALA A 27 7.78 -0.94 -2.49
C ALA A 27 7.40 0.03 -1.34
N PRO A 28 8.38 0.74 -0.74
CA PRO A 28 8.07 1.85 0.15
C PRO A 28 7.42 2.97 -0.64
N ILE A 29 6.59 3.77 0.01
CA ILE A 29 5.97 4.94 -0.60
C ILE A 29 6.39 6.23 0.09
N LEU A 30 6.45 7.31 -0.67
CA LEU A 30 6.54 8.66 -0.11
C LEU A 30 5.11 9.10 0.27
N TYR A 31 4.92 9.44 1.54
CA TYR A 31 3.67 9.98 2.05
C TYR A 31 3.97 11.15 2.98
N LYS A 32 3.42 12.32 2.68
CA LYS A 32 3.74 13.58 3.37
C LYS A 32 5.27 13.79 3.42
N ASN A 33 5.86 13.85 4.61
CA ASN A 33 7.28 14.12 4.84
C ASN A 33 8.10 12.87 5.20
N GLY A 34 7.63 11.68 4.83
CA GLY A 34 8.33 10.45 5.16
C GLY A 34 8.13 9.31 4.16
N PHE A 35 9.02 8.33 4.24
CA PHE A 35 8.88 7.06 3.53
C PHE A 35 8.22 6.04 4.44
N TYR A 36 7.26 5.28 3.90
CA TYR A 36 6.54 4.26 4.64
C TYR A 36 6.66 2.92 3.96
N CYS A 37 6.85 1.87 4.74
CA CYS A 37 6.75 0.48 4.28
C CYS A 37 5.87 -0.33 5.25
N VAL A 38 5.29 -1.42 4.75
CA VAL A 38 4.34 -2.24 5.51
C VAL A 38 4.74 -3.71 5.47
N ASP A 39 4.59 -4.40 6.59
CA ASP A 39 4.76 -5.85 6.68
C ASP A 39 3.45 -6.61 6.39
N CYS A 40 3.52 -7.95 6.36
CA CYS A 40 2.35 -8.81 6.12
C CYS A 40 1.24 -8.67 7.18
N ASP A 41 1.60 -8.24 8.40
CA ASP A 41 0.70 -8.06 9.52
C ASP A 41 0.03 -6.67 9.53
N GLY A 42 0.43 -5.77 8.64
CA GLY A 42 -0.03 -4.38 8.58
C GLY A 42 0.75 -3.42 9.48
N THR A 43 1.89 -3.84 10.04
CA THR A 43 2.80 -2.97 10.81
C THR A 43 3.51 -2.01 9.86
N LEU A 44 3.61 -0.74 10.23
CA LEU A 44 4.27 0.29 9.43
C LEU A 44 5.66 0.60 9.96
N GLY A 45 6.65 0.56 9.06
CA GLY A 45 7.91 1.27 9.23
C GLY A 45 7.79 2.65 8.60
N ALA A 46 8.31 3.68 9.28
CA ALA A 46 8.32 5.05 8.81
C ALA A 46 9.73 5.64 8.92
N TYR A 47 10.17 6.29 7.85
CA TYR A 47 11.38 7.11 7.83
C TYR A 47 10.99 8.57 7.65
N ASP A 48 11.14 9.36 8.71
CA ASP A 48 10.91 10.80 8.71
C ASP A 48 12.11 11.52 8.10
N ILE A 49 11.92 12.15 6.94
CA ILE A 49 13.00 12.81 6.18
C ILE A 49 13.51 14.06 6.94
N MET A 50 12.72 14.58 7.88
CA MET A 50 13.06 15.79 8.62
C MET A 50 13.89 15.52 9.88
N LYS A 51 14.24 14.26 10.17
CA LYS A 51 14.99 13.84 11.36
C LYS A 51 16.25 13.07 11.00
N ASP A 52 17.34 13.34 11.71
CA ASP A 52 18.63 12.64 11.50
C ASP A 52 18.56 11.14 11.81
N ASP A 53 17.75 10.75 12.81
CA ASP A 53 17.38 9.36 13.11
C ASP A 53 15.88 9.15 12.85
N GLY A 54 15.49 9.35 11.59
CA GLY A 54 14.09 9.37 11.19
C GLY A 54 13.39 8.01 11.17
N TRP A 55 14.12 6.91 11.35
CA TRP A 55 13.54 5.58 11.28
C TRP A 55 12.79 5.21 12.56
N SER A 56 11.56 4.73 12.41
CA SER A 56 10.77 4.17 13.50
C SER A 56 9.83 3.08 13.00
N VAL A 57 9.59 2.06 13.82
CA VAL A 57 8.46 1.15 13.64
C VAL A 57 7.30 1.73 14.42
N LEU A 58 6.23 2.11 13.72
CA LEU A 58 5.06 2.69 14.36
C LEU A 58 4.36 1.63 15.23
N GLU A 59 3.62 2.10 16.24
CA GLU A 59 2.80 1.20 17.06
C GLU A 59 1.95 0.32 16.15
N LYS A 60 1.93 -0.99 16.44
CA LYS A 60 1.27 -1.97 15.58
C LYS A 60 -0.21 -1.61 15.48
N PRO A 61 -0.73 -1.30 14.28
CA PRO A 61 -2.15 -1.07 14.14
C PRO A 61 -2.94 -2.27 14.64
N LYS A 62 -4.10 -2.05 15.29
CA LYS A 62 -4.91 -3.16 15.84
C LYS A 62 -5.02 -4.27 14.79
N LYS A 63 -4.61 -5.48 15.15
CA LYS A 63 -4.33 -6.54 14.16
C LYS A 63 -5.61 -6.94 13.42
N ILE A 64 -5.68 -6.59 12.14
CA ILE A 64 -6.86 -6.90 11.30
C ILE A 64 -6.60 -8.12 10.42
N PHE A 65 -5.33 -8.40 10.10
CA PHE A 65 -4.98 -9.43 9.14
C PHE A 65 -4.51 -10.71 9.85
N LYS A 66 -5.12 -11.84 9.47
CA LYS A 66 -4.54 -13.16 9.72
C LYS A 66 -3.38 -13.32 8.73
N ASN A 67 -2.27 -13.87 9.20
CA ASN A 67 -1.00 -14.04 8.48
C ASN A 67 -1.17 -14.81 7.16
N ASP A 68 -1.61 -14.11 6.11
CA ASP A 68 -1.57 -14.58 4.74
C ASP A 68 -0.27 -14.05 4.11
N MET A 69 0.43 -14.90 3.37
CA MET A 69 1.71 -14.57 2.74
C MET A 69 1.53 -13.68 1.50
N HIS A 70 0.48 -12.85 1.48
CA HIS A 70 0.18 -11.97 0.36
C HIS A 70 0.80 -10.58 0.60
N PRO A 71 1.34 -9.94 -0.45
CA PRO A 71 1.91 -8.61 -0.31
C PRO A 71 0.81 -7.62 0.06
N ASN A 72 1.11 -6.79 1.04
CA ASN A 72 0.33 -5.61 1.37
C ASN A 72 0.95 -4.42 0.62
N LEU A 73 0.13 -3.70 -0.14
CA LEU A 73 0.60 -2.59 -0.98
C LEU A 73 0.14 -1.27 -0.38
N LEU A 74 1.06 -0.30 -0.27
CA LEU A 74 0.72 1.05 0.17
C LEU A 74 0.47 1.96 -1.04
N VAL A 75 -0.49 2.87 -0.91
CA VAL A 75 -0.75 3.91 -1.90
C VAL A 75 -1.22 5.19 -1.22
N GLU A 76 -0.67 6.33 -1.61
CA GLU A 76 -1.24 7.63 -1.27
C GLU A 76 -2.41 7.92 -2.21
N CYS A 77 -3.55 8.31 -1.66
CA CYS A 77 -4.72 8.68 -2.44
C CYS A 77 -5.52 9.78 -1.75
N GLY A 78 -5.57 10.96 -2.37
CA GLY A 78 -6.40 12.07 -1.90
C GLY A 78 -6.01 12.59 -0.51
N GLY A 79 -4.73 12.45 -0.13
CA GLY A 79 -4.21 12.80 1.18
C GLY A 79 -4.24 11.65 2.21
N ASP A 80 -4.91 10.53 1.89
CA ASP A 80 -5.00 9.37 2.76
C ASP A 80 -3.90 8.34 2.44
N LEU A 81 -3.40 7.67 3.49
CA LEU A 81 -2.52 6.52 3.36
C LEU A 81 -3.38 5.25 3.29
N LEU A 82 -3.42 4.60 2.12
CA LEU A 82 -4.20 3.41 1.90
C LEU A 82 -3.33 2.15 1.86
N LEU A 83 -3.89 1.05 2.37
CA LEU A 83 -3.38 -0.31 2.29
C LEU A 83 -4.28 -1.11 1.36
N VAL A 84 -3.74 -1.63 0.27
CA VAL A 84 -4.45 -2.50 -0.67
C VAL A 84 -4.04 -3.95 -0.40
N LYS A 85 -5.04 -4.78 -0.10
CA LYS A 85 -4.89 -6.22 0.11
C LYS A 85 -5.51 -6.97 -1.05
N ILE A 86 -4.68 -7.73 -1.77
CA ILE A 86 -5.11 -8.57 -2.89
C ILE A 86 -5.25 -10.00 -2.37
N GLY A 87 -6.46 -10.56 -2.44
CA GLY A 87 -6.70 -11.96 -2.09
C GLY A 87 -6.14 -12.96 -3.12
N HIS A 88 -6.17 -14.25 -2.79
CA HIS A 88 -5.77 -15.33 -3.70
C HIS A 88 -6.54 -15.31 -5.03
N ILE A 89 -5.92 -15.82 -6.10
CA ILE A 89 -6.47 -16.02 -7.46
C ILE A 89 -8.01 -16.01 -7.52
N GLY A 90 -8.59 -14.90 -8.00
CA GLY A 90 -10.05 -14.72 -8.16
C GLY A 90 -10.79 -14.08 -6.98
N THR A 91 -10.11 -13.63 -5.92
CA THR A 91 -10.75 -13.09 -4.70
C THR A 91 -10.54 -11.59 -4.49
N SER A 92 -11.46 -11.02 -3.70
CA SER A 92 -11.69 -9.62 -3.38
C SER A 92 -10.42 -8.79 -3.17
N VAL A 93 -10.33 -7.63 -3.82
CA VAL A 93 -9.43 -6.57 -3.38
C VAL A 93 -10.12 -5.83 -2.24
N ARG A 94 -9.43 -5.68 -1.11
CA ARG A 94 -9.88 -4.84 0.01
C ARG A 94 -8.94 -3.67 0.17
N ILE A 95 -9.49 -2.53 0.55
CA ILE A 95 -8.74 -1.31 0.77
C ILE A 95 -8.98 -0.87 2.20
N PHE A 96 -7.92 -0.46 2.89
CA PHE A 96 -8.00 0.11 4.23
C PHE A 96 -7.31 1.46 4.23
N ARG A 97 -7.84 2.43 4.96
CA ARG A 97 -7.18 3.71 5.25
C ARG A 97 -6.57 3.66 6.64
N LEU A 98 -5.37 4.19 6.81
CA LEU A 98 -4.82 4.37 8.15
C LEU A 98 -5.46 5.58 8.85
N ASP A 99 -6.09 5.34 9.99
CA ASP A 99 -6.35 6.38 10.98
C ASP A 99 -5.09 6.55 11.84
N PHE A 100 -4.39 7.68 11.66
CA PHE A 100 -3.17 7.99 12.42
C PHE A 100 -3.46 8.34 13.89
N SER A 101 -4.67 8.76 14.23
CA SER A 101 -5.02 9.15 15.61
C SER A 101 -5.20 7.91 16.48
N GLU A 102 -5.92 6.92 15.94
CA GLU A 102 -6.20 5.64 16.62
C GLU A 102 -5.18 4.55 16.28
N MET A 103 -4.27 4.81 15.34
CA MET A 103 -3.36 3.83 14.75
C MET A 103 -4.13 2.55 14.33
N GLU A 104 -5.14 2.72 13.48
CA GLU A 104 -6.03 1.62 13.06
C GLU A 104 -6.27 1.63 11.54
N TRP A 105 -6.33 0.44 10.93
CA TRP A 105 -6.69 0.28 9.52
C TRP A 105 -8.21 0.20 9.37
N VAL A 106 -8.83 1.19 8.74
CA VAL A 106 -10.29 1.24 8.56
C VAL A 106 -10.65 0.85 7.14
N GLU A 107 -11.49 -0.17 6.95
CA GLU A 107 -11.91 -0.63 5.61
C GLU A 107 -12.64 0.49 4.85
N VAL A 108 -12.30 0.66 3.57
CA VAL A 108 -12.85 1.66 2.68
C VAL A 108 -13.71 0.97 1.63
N GLU A 109 -14.99 1.34 1.58
CA GLU A 109 -15.97 0.76 0.65
C GLU A 109 -15.90 1.37 -0.75
N SER A 110 -15.35 2.58 -0.90
CA SER A 110 -15.26 3.27 -2.18
C SER A 110 -14.07 4.22 -2.24
N LEU A 111 -13.39 4.24 -3.39
CA LEU A 111 -12.39 5.26 -3.73
C LEU A 111 -13.04 6.57 -4.22
N GLY A 112 -14.37 6.59 -4.36
CA GLY A 112 -15.11 7.71 -4.94
C GLY A 112 -14.63 8.03 -6.35
N LYS A 113 -14.27 9.29 -6.58
CA LYS A 113 -13.75 9.78 -7.87
C LYS A 113 -12.32 9.32 -8.20
N HIS A 114 -11.67 8.55 -7.33
CA HIS A 114 -10.30 8.10 -7.56
C HIS A 114 -10.26 6.74 -8.25
N MET A 115 -9.12 6.47 -8.87
CA MET A 115 -8.73 5.18 -9.41
C MET A 115 -7.32 4.84 -8.92
N LEU A 116 -7.01 3.55 -8.78
CA LEU A 116 -5.69 3.07 -8.40
C LEU A 116 -5.05 2.28 -9.54
N PHE A 117 -3.75 2.40 -9.69
CA PHE A 117 -2.91 1.52 -10.49
C PHE A 117 -1.93 0.83 -9.54
N ILE A 118 -1.99 -0.49 -9.45
CA ILE A 118 -1.17 -1.26 -8.52
C ILE A 118 -0.40 -2.35 -9.25
N SER A 119 0.85 -2.54 -8.83
CA SER A 119 1.69 -3.69 -9.14
C SER A 119 2.45 -4.07 -7.87
N GLU A 120 3.17 -5.19 -7.91
CA GLU A 120 4.05 -5.56 -6.79
C GLU A 120 5.04 -4.43 -6.49
N THR A 121 5.62 -3.82 -7.53
CA THR A 121 6.72 -2.86 -7.42
C THR A 121 6.30 -1.39 -7.32
N SER A 122 5.04 -1.04 -7.59
CA SER A 122 4.60 0.36 -7.59
C SER A 122 3.10 0.46 -7.43
N CYS A 123 2.65 1.47 -6.69
CA CYS A 123 1.24 1.83 -6.59
C CYS A 123 1.06 3.33 -6.77
N LEU A 124 0.03 3.72 -7.51
CA LEU A 124 -0.29 5.10 -7.83
C LEU A 124 -1.80 5.32 -7.75
N SER A 125 -2.23 6.49 -7.29
CA SER A 125 -3.61 6.94 -7.40
C SER A 125 -3.75 8.07 -8.42
N ALA A 126 -4.94 8.22 -8.98
CA ALA A 126 -5.30 9.33 -9.85
C ALA A 126 -6.78 9.69 -9.68
N ILE A 127 -7.16 10.91 -10.08
CA ILE A 127 -8.56 11.27 -10.27
C ILE A 127 -9.04 10.64 -11.57
N ALA A 128 -10.15 9.92 -11.51
CA ALA A 128 -10.75 9.29 -12.66
C ALA A 128 -11.18 10.34 -13.70
N PRO A 129 -10.83 10.17 -14.98
CA PRO A 129 -11.23 11.11 -16.03
C PRO A 129 -12.72 11.07 -16.35
N ASN A 130 -13.42 9.99 -15.98
CA ASN A 130 -14.86 9.83 -16.14
C ASN A 130 -15.41 8.75 -15.21
N SER A 131 -16.74 8.71 -15.07
CA SER A 131 -17.47 7.79 -14.20
C SER A 131 -17.27 6.31 -14.50
N ARG A 132 -16.82 5.93 -15.71
CA ARG A 132 -16.50 4.54 -16.03
C ARG A 132 -15.20 4.06 -15.39
N THR A 133 -14.36 4.98 -14.93
CA THR A 133 -13.06 4.70 -14.31
C THR A 133 -13.00 5.03 -12.83
N GLU A 134 -14.05 5.66 -12.30
CA GLU A 134 -14.22 5.91 -10.87
C GLU A 134 -14.32 4.59 -10.10
N ASN A 135 -13.82 4.60 -8.87
CA ASN A 135 -13.87 3.46 -7.97
C ASN A 135 -13.24 2.18 -8.53
N LYS A 136 -12.20 2.31 -9.38
CA LYS A 136 -11.51 1.18 -10.01
C LYS A 136 -10.06 1.05 -9.59
N ILE A 137 -9.63 -0.20 -9.51
CA ILE A 137 -8.26 -0.61 -9.25
C ILE A 137 -7.78 -1.39 -10.46
N PHE A 138 -6.73 -0.91 -11.11
CA PHE A 138 -6.12 -1.52 -12.29
C PHE A 138 -4.83 -2.22 -11.88
N PHE A 139 -4.66 -3.47 -12.29
CA PHE A 139 -3.44 -4.22 -12.01
C PHE A 139 -3.08 -5.16 -13.16
N PRO A 140 -1.78 -5.31 -13.47
CA PRO A 140 -1.33 -6.24 -14.47
C PRO A 140 -1.52 -7.67 -13.97
N ARG A 141 -2.14 -8.52 -14.79
CA ARG A 141 -2.16 -9.97 -14.56
C ARG A 141 -1.31 -10.62 -15.66
N LEU A 142 -0.13 -11.07 -15.28
CA LEU A 142 0.76 -11.80 -16.16
C LEU A 142 0.40 -13.29 -16.09
N TYR A 143 0.06 -13.89 -17.22
CA TYR A 143 -0.04 -15.34 -17.32
C TYR A 143 1.35 -15.92 -17.59
N LEU A 144 1.62 -17.11 -17.05
CA LEU A 144 2.89 -17.83 -17.23
C LEU A 144 3.24 -18.13 -18.70
N ASN A 145 2.26 -18.00 -19.62
CA ASN A 145 2.45 -18.18 -21.06
C ASN A 145 2.93 -16.91 -21.80
N GLY A 146 3.30 -15.84 -21.08
CA GLY A 146 3.77 -14.59 -21.67
C GLY A 146 2.67 -13.66 -22.18
N GLY A 147 1.39 -14.05 -22.05
CA GLY A 147 0.25 -13.15 -22.29
C GLY A 147 0.01 -12.25 -21.07
N GLY A 148 0.10 -10.93 -21.25
CA GLY A 148 -0.31 -9.96 -20.24
C GLY A 148 -1.75 -9.50 -20.47
N ILE A 149 -2.58 -9.49 -19.42
CA ILE A 149 -3.90 -8.85 -19.46
C ILE A 149 -3.97 -7.79 -18.36
N LEU A 150 -4.41 -6.57 -18.72
CA LEU A 150 -4.78 -5.56 -17.75
C LEU A 150 -6.12 -5.95 -17.13
N SER A 151 -6.12 -6.28 -15.83
CA SER A 151 -7.33 -6.58 -15.08
C SER A 151 -7.74 -5.34 -14.28
N TYR A 152 -9.03 -5.20 -14.02
CA TYR A 152 -9.51 -4.19 -13.07
C TYR A 152 -10.52 -4.77 -12.09
N TYR A 153 -10.53 -4.21 -10.88
CA TYR A 153 -11.51 -4.49 -9.83
C TYR A 153 -12.31 -3.22 -9.53
N THR A 154 -13.57 -3.37 -9.15
CA THR A 154 -14.43 -2.27 -8.69
C THR A 154 -14.88 -2.63 -7.28
N LEU A 155 -14.67 -1.73 -6.33
CA LEU A 155 -15.18 -1.97 -4.99
C LEU A 155 -16.72 -2.00 -5.04
N PRO A 156 -17.37 -2.96 -4.38
CA PRO A 156 -18.83 -3.04 -4.37
C PRO A 156 -19.41 -1.76 -3.75
N ASN A 157 -20.15 -0.99 -4.53
CA ASN A 157 -20.96 0.09 -3.98
C ASN A 157 -22.13 -0.54 -3.22
N GLN A 158 -22.25 -0.35 -1.91
CA GLN A 158 -23.52 -0.59 -1.22
C GLN A 158 -24.49 0.55 -1.56
N GLY A 159 -25.00 0.55 -2.79
CA GLY A 159 -26.14 1.36 -3.20
C GLY A 159 -27.44 0.61 -2.92
N ARG A 160 -28.14 1.03 -1.86
CA ARG A 160 -29.57 0.76 -1.66
C ARG A 160 -30.35 1.29 -2.87
N PHE A 161 -31.28 0.48 -3.40
CA PHE A 161 -32.41 0.98 -4.18
C PHE A 161 -33.35 1.78 -3.28
#